data_AF-A0A2E0QYZ6-F1
#
_entry.id   AF-A0A2E0QYZ6-F1
#
_cell.length_a   1.000
_cell.length_b   1.000
_cell.length_c   1.000
_cell.angle_alpha   90.00
_cell.angle_beta   90.00
_cell.angle_gamma   90.00
#
_symmetry.space_group_name_H-M   'P 1'
#
loop_
_entity.id
_entity.type
_entity.pdbx_description
1 polymer ?
#
loop_
_entity_poly.entity_id
_entity_poly.type
_entity_poly.pdbx_seq_one_letter_code
_entity_poly.pdbx_strand_id
1 'polypeptide(L)' 'MQSDLNGAIAYYENVSESLADDFHDEFWSGIAKVLENPKICHFDSSGLRRCNLERFPYHFLYDIRLA' A
#
# COMPACT_ATOMS: atom_id res chain seq x y z
N MET A 1 -7.13 0.91 -8.54
CA MET A 1 -6.08 0.25 -7.74
C MET A 1 -4.80 0.04 -8.55
N GLN A 2 -4.80 -0.70 -9.66
CA GLN A 2 -3.59 -0.84 -10.50
C GLN A 2 -3.15 0.49 -11.14
N SER A 3 -4.11 1.32 -11.59
CA SER A 3 -3.85 2.68 -12.11
C SER A 3 -3.26 3.64 -11.07
N ASP A 4 -3.72 3.56 -9.82
CA ASP A 4 -3.27 4.43 -8.73
C ASP A 4 -1.85 4.10 -8.29
N LEU A 5 -1.54 2.79 -8.20
CA LEU A 5 -0.20 2.31 -7.89
C LEU A 5 0.81 2.71 -8.98
N ASN A 6 0.46 2.51 -10.26
CA ASN A 6 1.32 2.88 -11.38
C ASN A 6 1.57 4.39 -11.43
N GLY A 7 0.56 5.21 -11.08
CA GLY A 7 0.72 6.66 -10.97
C GLY A 7 1.69 7.08 -9.87
N ALA A 8 1.61 6.44 -8.70
CA ALA A 8 2.52 6.70 -7.58
C ALA A 8 3.96 6.28 -7.92
N ILE A 9 4.14 5.10 -8.54
CA ILE A 9 5.45 4.61 -8.99
C ILE A 9 6.05 5.57 -10.03
N ALA A 10 5.29 5.94 -11.06
CA ALA A 10 5.76 6.86 -12.09
C ALA A 10 6.13 8.25 -11.54
N TYR A 11 5.40 8.73 -10.51
CA TYR A 11 5.78 9.96 -9.82
C TYR A 11 7.16 9.83 -9.15
N TYR A 12 7.39 8.73 -8.42
CA TYR A 12 8.64 8.51 -7.72
C TYR A 12 9.81 8.20 -8.68
N GLU A 13 9.58 7.49 -9.78
CA GLU A 13 10.57 7.26 -10.83
C GLU A 13 11.08 8.57 -11.44
N ASN A 14 10.19 9.56 -11.64
CA ASN A 14 10.57 10.88 -12.13
C ASN A 14 11.39 11.69 -11.10
N VAL A 15 11.29 11.38 -9.81
CA VAL A 15 12.06 12.04 -8.75
C VAL A 15 13.42 11.37 -8.57
N SER A 16 13.46 10.04 -8.45
CA SER A 16 14.67 9.21 -8.38
C SER A 16 14.29 7.73 -8.53
N GLU A 17 15.05 6.99 -9.34
CA GLU A 17 14.87 5.54 -9.51
C GLU A 17 14.96 4.80 -8.17
N SER A 18 15.92 5.17 -7.30
CA SER A 18 16.04 4.59 -5.96
C SER A 18 14.82 4.83 -5.06
N LEU A 19 14.11 5.95 -5.26
CA LEU A 19 12.94 6.29 -4.46
C LEU A 19 11.71 5.49 -4.91
N ALA A 20 11.66 5.13 -6.20
CA ALA A 20 10.63 4.23 -6.73
C ALA A 20 10.82 2.80 -6.20
N ASP A 21 12.06 2.31 -6.19
CA ASP A 21 12.40 1.01 -5.59
C ASP A 21 12.03 0.96 -4.10
N ASP A 22 12.40 1.99 -3.35
CA ASP A 22 12.06 2.14 -1.95
C ASP A 22 10.54 2.11 -1.69
N PHE A 23 9.76 2.79 -2.55
CA PHE A 23 8.30 2.80 -2.48
C PHE A 23 7.71 1.43 -2.79
N HIS A 24 8.22 0.76 -3.82
CA HIS A 24 7.80 -0.57 -4.22
C HIS A 24 8.04 -1.58 -3.10
N ASP A 25 9.23 -1.56 -2.48
CA ASP A 25 9.59 -2.44 -1.37
C ASP A 25 8.69 -2.21 -0.15
N GLU A 26 8.42 -0.95 0.22
CA GLU A 26 7.53 -0.66 1.35
C GLU A 26 6.09 -1.10 1.06
N PHE A 27 5.61 -0.89 -0.16
CA PHE A 27 4.29 -1.33 -0.58
C PHE A 27 4.13 -2.85 -0.46
N TRP A 28 5.08 -3.62 -0.98
CA TRP A 28 5.05 -5.08 -0.88
C TRP A 28 5.21 -5.59 0.54
N SER A 29 6.02 -4.92 1.37
CA SER A 29 6.11 -5.21 2.80
C SER A 29 4.76 -5.02 3.49
N GLY A 30 4.02 -3.96 3.15
CA GLY A 30 2.65 -3.73 3.62
C GLY A 30 1.70 -4.86 3.19
N ILE A 31 1.77 -5.30 1.94
CA ILE A 31 0.96 -6.42 1.43
C ILE A 31 1.30 -7.72 2.17
N ALA A 32 2.59 -8.02 2.37
CA ALA A 32 3.02 -9.21 3.12
C ALA A 32 2.44 -9.22 4.54
N LYS A 33 2.53 -8.10 5.27
CA LYS A 33 1.94 -7.94 6.61
C LYS A 33 0.44 -8.24 6.61
N VAL A 34 -0.29 -7.76 5.59
CA VAL A 34 -1.72 -7.99 5.44
C VAL A 34 -2.04 -9.43 5.06
N LEU A 35 -1.21 -10.10 4.25
CA LEU A 35 -1.41 -11.51 3.92
C LEU A 35 -1.15 -12.42 5.12
N GLU A 36 -0.14 -12.11 5.94
CA GLU A 36 0.16 -12.86 7.17
C GLU A 36 -0.92 -12.68 8.24
N ASN A 37 -1.43 -11.45 8.42
CA ASN A 37 -2.53 -11.17 9.34
C ASN A 37 -3.48 -10.12 8.78
N PRO A 38 -4.52 -10.53 8.02
CA PRO A 38 -5.44 -9.59 7.37
C PRO A 38 -6.24 -8.71 8.34
N LYS A 39 -6.29 -9.08 9.63
CA LYS A 39 -7.04 -8.34 10.66
C LYS A 39 -6.18 -7.32 11.42
N ILE A 40 -4.89 -7.22 11.12
CA ILE A 40 -3.95 -6.31 11.80
C ILE A 40 -4.27 -4.84 11.55
N CYS A 41 -4.85 -4.51 10.39
CA CYS A 41 -5.20 -3.15 10.04
C CYS A 41 -6.58 -2.76 10.55
N HIS A 42 -6.70 -1.54 11.07
CA HIS A 42 -7.96 -0.96 11.52
C HIS A 42 -8.89 -0.61 10.36
N PHE A 43 -10.18 -0.59 10.65
CA PHE A 43 -11.18 -0.05 9.73
C PHE A 43 -11.10 1.48 9.66
N ASP A 44 -11.28 2.00 8.47
CA ASP A 44 -11.50 3.41 8.21
C ASP A 44 -13.01 3.73 8.17
N SER A 45 -13.34 5.02 8.16
CA SER A 45 -14.68 5.59 7.97
C SER A 45 -15.45 5.03 6.76
N SER A 46 -14.74 4.51 5.76
CA SER A 46 -15.32 3.84 4.58
C SER A 46 -15.77 2.39 4.83
N GLY A 47 -15.47 1.83 6.01
CA GLY A 47 -15.71 0.41 6.32
C GLY A 47 -14.66 -0.55 5.76
N LEU A 48 -13.63 -0.04 5.08
CA LEU A 48 -12.49 -0.82 4.58
C LEU A 48 -11.33 -0.81 5.59
N ARG A 49 -10.47 -1.82 5.54
CA ARG A 49 -9.24 -1.84 6.33
C ARG A 49 -8.19 -0.95 5.70
N ARG A 50 -7.48 -0.17 6.52
CA ARG A 50 -6.43 0.75 6.08
C ARG A 50 -5.06 0.28 6.55
N CYS A 51 -4.16 0.04 5.60
CA CYS A 51 -2.73 -0.15 5.88
C CYS A 51 -1.97 1.11 5.48
N ASN A 52 -1.30 1.75 6.43
CA ASN A 52 -0.47 2.91 6.17
C ASN A 52 0.95 2.46 5.82
N LEU A 53 1.55 3.11 4.83
CA LEU A 53 2.99 3.07 4.63
C LEU A 53 3.63 4.00 5.67
N GLU A 54 4.77 3.60 6.23
CA GLU A 54 5.45 4.32 7.31
C GLU A 54 6.34 5.43 6.75
N ARG A 55 7.04 5.17 5.64
CA ARG A 55 7.98 6.09 5.00
C ARG A 55 7.32 6.96 3.94
N PHE A 56 6.31 6.45 3.25
CA PHE A 56 5.59 7.20 2.22
C PHE A 56 4.21 7.68 2.71
N PRO A 57 3.75 8.88 2.28
CA PRO A 57 2.46 9.45 2.68
C PRO A 57 1.27 8.79 1.96
N TYR A 58 1.32 7.47 1.81
CA TYR A 58 0.34 6.65 1.12
C TYR A 58 -0.23 5.58 2.05
N HIS A 59 -1.46 5.20 1.78
CA HIS A 59 -2.10 4.06 2.42
C HIS A 59 -2.93 3.32 1.38
N PHE A 60 -3.09 2.02 1.57
CA PHE A 60 -4.00 1.23 0.75
C PHE A 60 -5.16 0.72 1.58
N LEU A 61 -6.33 0.71 0.94
CA LEU A 61 -7.57 0.19 1.50
C LEU A 61 -7.82 -1.21 0.95
N TYR A 62 -8.26 -2.12 1.81
CA TYR A 62 -8.60 -3.48 1.40
C TYR A 62 -9.77 -4.04 2.22
N ASP A 63 -10.36 -5.12 1.71
CA ASP A 63 -11.39 -5.89 2.39
C ASP A 63 -11.05 -7.38 2.32
N ILE A 64 -11.49 -8.15 3.31
CA ILE A 64 -11.28 -9.60 3.36
C ILE A 64 -12.55 -10.26 2.85
N ARG A 65 -12.51 -10.76 1.61
CA ARG A 65 -13.59 -11.61 1.08
C ARG A 65 -13.22 -13.07 1.35
N LEU A 66 -13.96 -13.70 2.27
CA LEU A 66 -14.00 -15.16 2.35
C LEU A 66 -14.77 -15.64 1.12
N ALA A 67 -14.08 -16.37 0.23
CA ALA A 67 -14.71 -17.10 -0.87
C ALA A 67 -15.55 -18.26 -0.33
#